data_AF-A0A352FV54-F1
#
_entry.id   AF-A0A352FV54-F1
#
_cell.length_a   1.000
_cell.length_b   1.000
_cell.length_c   1.000
_cell.angle_alpha   90.00
_cell.angle_beta   90.00
_cell.angle_gamma   90.00
#
_symmetry.space_group_name_H-M   'P 1'
#
loop_
_entity.id
_entity.type
_entity.pdbx_description
1 polymer ?
#
loop_
_entity_poly.entity_id
_entity_poly.type
_entity_poly.pdbx_seq_one_letter_code
_entity_poly.pdbx_strand_id
1 'polypeptide(L)'
;MVIEVGGVSLVEIPDEKQFARLGRNGWTLEEAFELCQPEETIVPVAVQRTIEFLRRRSVWFQLSRNREARSCRDAAHKRNRLGHEGIPLFDELKSYFGLFTNAAGNPQPFLAHCRGDRLLDLDKLAKALNAQDLPSRMTDEDLKVFGLEYGLINPFGIDQALQIKTPNYALDAAFLASPMLQVFDTELLHRVGIPGSMMTNAGDLTWAVEFFAKELVSTIDNKVVESIAVSDLDEAHRHWGTPERKTIGIITGNAPESGILLWNYINEFVREVPDLYCYGDMSMPPVIVHSLPEMGLSMELEHRETEVWEALRSAVVNLGRQGVRLLALADNTTQYFTPQIRALCEEYKTEFISLPESVAEWLQSQGKRSVALVGIDSVADLGHWSAYREPLSAFEVEVLSASTKEKVHQLAYQVKSEGVSEASLNRLRDILRREVTSDNVILALTELSLLMQKQKSKGRSGKTLIDPLKIYGETIARRYLFD
;
A
#
# COMPACT_ATOMS: atom_id res chain seq x y z
N MET A 1 2.84 -3.51 41.91
CA MET A 1 4.24 -3.96 41.99
C MET A 1 4.31 -5.28 41.24
N VAL A 2 4.69 -5.23 39.97
CA VAL A 2 4.75 -6.38 39.07
C VAL A 2 6.18 -6.44 38.57
N ILE A 3 6.81 -7.60 38.71
CA ILE A 3 8.13 -7.91 38.14
C ILE A 3 7.84 -8.56 36.79
N GLU A 4 8.28 -7.91 35.71
CA GLU A 4 8.29 -8.45 34.35
C GLU A 4 9.66 -9.07 34.05
N VAL A 5 9.65 -10.30 33.52
CA VAL A 5 10.78 -10.90 32.80
C VAL A 5 10.19 -11.69 31.62
N GLY A 6 10.60 -11.35 30.39
CA GLY A 6 10.29 -12.15 29.19
C GLY A 6 9.34 -11.52 28.16
N GLY A 7 9.36 -10.19 28.01
CA GLY A 7 8.50 -9.44 27.08
C GLY A 7 8.61 -9.88 25.61
N VAL A 8 7.61 -10.63 25.16
CA VAL A 8 7.03 -10.53 23.82
C VAL A 8 5.53 -10.54 24.01
N SER A 9 4.94 -9.35 24.09
CA SER A 9 3.49 -9.20 23.94
C SER A 9 3.21 -9.35 22.46
N LEU A 10 2.65 -10.51 22.07
CA LEU A 10 1.85 -10.56 20.84
C LEU A 10 0.79 -9.48 21.01
N VAL A 11 0.74 -8.51 20.09
CA VAL A 11 -0.39 -7.59 20.01
C VAL A 11 -1.60 -8.49 19.75
N GLU A 12 -2.38 -8.77 20.80
CA GLU A 12 -3.70 -9.34 20.64
C GLU A 12 -4.43 -8.39 19.69
N ILE A 13 -4.80 -8.91 18.52
CA ILE A 13 -5.78 -8.27 17.66
C ILE A 13 -6.97 -7.99 18.59
N PRO A 14 -7.43 -6.73 18.73
CA PRO A 14 -8.52 -6.41 19.62
C PRO A 14 -9.68 -7.38 19.38
N ASP A 15 -10.15 -8.04 20.45
CA ASP A 15 -11.38 -8.83 20.45
C ASP A 15 -12.46 -8.04 19.67
N GLU A 16 -13.20 -8.68 18.76
CA GLU A 16 -14.27 -8.07 17.95
C GLU A 16 -15.23 -7.20 18.79
N LYS A 17 -15.31 -7.47 20.10
CA LYS A 17 -16.06 -6.70 21.10
C LYS A 17 -15.52 -5.31 21.43
N GLN A 18 -14.26 -4.97 21.14
CA GLN A 18 -13.73 -3.61 21.36
C GLN A 18 -14.17 -2.62 20.27
N PHE A 19 -14.41 -3.07 19.03
CA PHE A 19 -15.03 -2.23 17.99
C PHE A 19 -16.51 -1.94 18.27
N ALA A 20 -17.21 -2.88 18.94
CA ALA A 20 -18.60 -2.69 19.36
C ALA A 20 -18.81 -1.53 20.36
N ARG A 21 -17.74 -1.01 20.99
CA ARG A 21 -17.81 0.10 21.96
C ARG A 21 -17.78 1.51 21.35
N LEU A 22 -17.57 1.67 20.03
CA LEU A 22 -17.73 2.98 19.35
C LEU A 22 -19.16 3.25 18.84
N GLY A 23 -20.13 2.35 19.12
CA GLY A 23 -21.55 2.69 19.23
C GLY A 23 -22.29 3.17 17.97
N ARG A 24 -21.68 3.11 16.77
CA ARG A 24 -22.37 3.39 15.50
C ARG A 24 -22.24 2.18 14.57
N ASN A 25 -23.37 1.57 14.22
CA ASN A 25 -23.49 0.53 13.18
C ASN A 25 -23.38 1.16 11.77
N GLY A 26 -22.45 2.09 11.57
CA GLY A 26 -22.27 2.85 10.33
C GLY A 26 -22.95 4.21 10.29
N TRP A 27 -22.95 4.79 9.08
CA TRP A 27 -23.27 6.19 8.82
C TRP A 27 -24.75 6.56 9.07
N THR A 28 -25.03 7.82 9.41
CA THR A 28 -26.37 8.42 9.44
C THR A 28 -26.70 9.12 8.11
N LEU A 29 -27.97 9.52 7.95
CA LEU A 29 -28.37 10.31 6.79
C LEU A 29 -27.76 11.72 6.82
N GLU A 30 -27.59 12.29 8.03
CA GLU A 30 -26.91 13.56 8.23
C GLU A 30 -25.43 13.48 7.82
N GLU A 31 -24.72 12.40 8.21
CA GLU A 31 -23.34 12.17 7.79
C GLU A 31 -23.25 11.97 6.27
N ALA A 32 -24.21 11.27 5.65
CA ALA A 32 -24.28 11.16 4.20
C ALA A 32 -24.46 12.53 3.53
N PHE A 33 -25.20 13.45 4.14
CA PHE A 33 -25.39 14.81 3.60
C PHE A 33 -24.07 15.60 3.52
N GLU A 34 -23.10 15.34 4.42
CA GLU A 34 -21.78 15.96 4.40
C GLU A 34 -20.93 15.55 3.18
N LEU A 35 -21.31 14.46 2.49
CA LEU A 35 -20.67 13.99 1.26
C LEU A 35 -21.30 14.56 -0.02
N CYS A 36 -22.44 15.25 0.07
CA CYS A 36 -23.05 15.90 -1.09
C CYS A 36 -22.11 16.98 -1.66
N GLN A 37 -22.02 17.05 -2.98
CA GLN A 37 -21.34 18.18 -3.64
C GLN A 37 -22.12 19.49 -3.37
N PRO A 38 -21.49 20.67 -3.49
CA PRO A 38 -22.16 21.95 -3.22
C PRO A 38 -23.47 22.18 -3.99
N GLU A 39 -23.61 21.59 -5.17
CA GLU A 39 -24.80 21.63 -6.01
C GLU A 39 -25.88 20.60 -5.64
N GLU A 40 -25.54 19.59 -4.84
CA GLU A 40 -26.44 18.52 -4.42
C GLU A 40 -27.14 18.92 -3.12
N THR A 41 -28.46 19.14 -3.18
CA THR A 41 -29.27 19.53 -2.02
C THR A 41 -29.93 18.35 -1.31
N ILE A 42 -29.80 17.14 -1.85
CA ILE A 42 -30.38 15.92 -1.31
C ILE A 42 -29.48 14.71 -1.58
N VAL A 43 -29.40 13.78 -0.61
CA VAL A 43 -28.84 12.44 -0.82
C VAL A 43 -29.78 11.65 -1.74
N PRO A 44 -29.30 10.93 -2.77
CA PRO A 44 -30.18 10.18 -3.66
C PRO A 44 -31.06 9.17 -2.91
N VAL A 45 -32.34 9.05 -3.30
CA VAL A 45 -33.31 8.18 -2.60
C VAL A 45 -32.83 6.74 -2.48
N ALA A 46 -32.15 6.21 -3.49
CA ALA A 46 -31.58 4.87 -3.45
C ALA A 46 -30.47 4.71 -2.38
N VAL A 47 -29.66 5.75 -2.18
CA VAL A 47 -28.63 5.78 -1.13
C VAL A 47 -29.28 5.86 0.24
N GLN A 48 -30.32 6.69 0.41
CA GLN A 48 -31.08 6.75 1.67
C GLN A 48 -31.66 5.39 2.07
N ARG A 49 -32.20 4.64 1.10
CA ARG A 49 -32.73 3.28 1.32
C ARG A 49 -31.63 2.30 1.72
N THR A 50 -30.45 2.40 1.09
CA THR A 50 -29.28 1.59 1.47
C THR A 50 -28.86 1.84 2.92
N ILE A 51 -28.78 3.11 3.33
CA ILE A 51 -28.50 3.52 4.72
C ILE A 51 -29.53 2.90 5.66
N GLU A 52 -30.81 3.07 5.37
CA GLU A 52 -31.89 2.54 6.21
C GLU A 52 -31.84 1.01 6.32
N PHE A 53 -31.61 0.32 5.21
CA PHE A 53 -31.48 -1.13 5.17
C PHE A 53 -30.38 -1.63 6.11
N LEU A 54 -29.17 -1.07 5.99
CA LEU A 54 -27.99 -1.49 6.73
C LEU A 54 -28.12 -1.18 8.23
N ARG A 55 -28.63 0.01 8.57
CA ARG A 55 -28.89 0.41 9.96
C ARG A 55 -29.91 -0.49 10.65
N ARG A 56 -31.05 -0.75 10.00
CA ARG A 56 -32.11 -1.62 10.56
C ARG A 56 -31.60 -3.03 10.86
N ARG A 57 -30.61 -3.50 10.10
CA ARG A 57 -29.98 -4.81 10.26
C ARG A 57 -28.71 -4.81 11.09
N SER A 58 -28.30 -3.65 11.63
CA SER A 58 -27.08 -3.50 12.43
C SER A 58 -25.81 -3.99 11.71
N VAL A 59 -25.75 -3.82 10.39
CA VAL A 59 -24.53 -4.11 9.60
C VAL A 59 -23.63 -2.88 9.66
N TRP A 60 -22.34 -3.04 9.96
CA TRP A 60 -21.40 -1.91 9.86
C TRP A 60 -21.26 -1.47 8.40
N PHE A 61 -21.25 -0.15 8.16
CA PHE A 61 -20.98 0.39 6.85
C PHE A 61 -20.43 1.82 6.86
N GLN A 62 -19.77 2.18 5.77
CA GLN A 62 -19.30 3.52 5.48
C GLN A 62 -19.68 3.92 4.05
N LEU A 63 -20.04 5.18 3.83
CA LEU A 63 -20.28 5.71 2.50
C LEU A 63 -19.05 6.46 1.97
N SER A 64 -18.91 6.48 0.65
CA SER A 64 -17.98 7.39 -0.02
C SER A 64 -18.55 7.86 -1.35
N ARG A 65 -18.09 9.03 -1.81
CA ARG A 65 -18.36 9.53 -3.16
C ARG A 65 -17.31 8.99 -4.10
N ASN A 66 -17.70 8.64 -5.32
CA ASN A 66 -16.81 8.19 -6.37
C ASN A 66 -17.20 8.81 -7.71
N ARG A 67 -16.29 8.74 -8.68
CA ARG A 67 -16.65 8.98 -10.08
C ARG A 67 -17.65 7.91 -10.54
N GLU A 68 -18.53 8.26 -11.47
CA GLU A 68 -19.55 7.36 -11.99
C GLU A 68 -18.96 6.00 -12.41
N ALA A 69 -19.45 4.90 -11.82
CA ALA A 69 -18.89 3.56 -11.97
C ALA A 69 -19.92 2.53 -12.47
N ARG A 70 -19.70 1.96 -13.66
CA ARG A 70 -20.70 1.12 -14.37
C ARG A 70 -20.38 -0.38 -14.44
N SER A 71 -19.18 -0.80 -14.04
CA SER A 71 -18.79 -2.21 -14.00
C SER A 71 -17.89 -2.48 -12.80
N CYS A 72 -17.67 -3.74 -12.41
CA CYS A 72 -16.82 -4.05 -11.26
C CYS A 72 -15.38 -3.53 -11.43
N ARG A 73 -14.78 -3.67 -12.62
CA ARG A 73 -13.42 -3.17 -12.89
C ARG A 73 -13.36 -1.65 -12.88
N ASP A 74 -14.38 -1.01 -13.46
CA ASP A 74 -14.51 0.44 -13.48
C ASP A 74 -14.72 1.01 -12.06
N ALA A 75 -15.59 0.37 -11.28
CA ALA A 75 -15.83 0.68 -9.87
C ALA A 75 -14.55 0.53 -9.06
N ALA A 76 -13.88 -0.61 -9.15
CA ALA A 76 -12.64 -0.87 -8.42
C ALA A 76 -11.62 0.26 -8.61
N HIS A 77 -11.46 0.81 -9.82
CA HIS A 77 -10.54 1.92 -10.08
C HIS A 77 -11.02 3.30 -9.59
N LYS A 78 -12.33 3.48 -9.36
CA LYS A 78 -12.95 4.79 -9.04
C LYS A 78 -13.36 4.93 -7.58
N ARG A 79 -13.37 3.84 -6.81
CA ARG A 79 -13.81 3.81 -5.41
C ARG A 79 -12.85 4.62 -4.55
N ASN A 80 -13.39 5.49 -3.71
CA ASN A 80 -12.61 6.16 -2.68
C ASN A 80 -12.64 5.34 -1.39
N ARG A 81 -11.46 4.92 -0.92
CA ARG A 81 -11.26 4.22 0.36
C ARG A 81 -10.00 4.74 1.04
N LEU A 82 -10.09 5.02 2.35
CA LEU A 82 -8.96 5.50 3.17
C LEU A 82 -8.21 6.71 2.58
N GLY A 83 -8.94 7.63 1.93
CA GLY A 83 -8.35 8.85 1.35
C GLY A 83 -7.68 8.67 -0.03
N HIS A 84 -7.78 7.48 -0.63
CA HIS A 84 -7.25 7.19 -1.95
C HIS A 84 -8.33 6.67 -2.90
N GLU A 85 -8.12 6.90 -4.19
CA GLU A 85 -8.96 6.35 -5.26
C GLU A 85 -8.38 5.03 -5.77
N GLY A 86 -9.21 4.00 -5.83
CA GLY A 86 -8.81 2.65 -6.21
C GLY A 86 -8.93 1.66 -5.05
N ILE A 87 -9.53 0.50 -5.32
CA ILE A 87 -9.56 -0.67 -4.44
C ILE A 87 -9.18 -1.93 -5.24
N PRO A 88 -8.76 -3.01 -4.57
CA PRO A 88 -8.60 -4.28 -5.25
C PRO A 88 -9.91 -4.76 -5.86
N LEU A 89 -9.84 -5.43 -7.02
CA LEU A 89 -11.04 -5.95 -7.67
C LEU A 89 -11.79 -6.98 -6.81
N PHE A 90 -11.08 -7.73 -5.96
CA PHE A 90 -11.68 -8.68 -5.02
C PHE A 90 -12.41 -8.04 -3.84
N ASP A 91 -12.17 -6.76 -3.57
CA ASP A 91 -12.91 -5.98 -2.56
C ASP A 91 -14.21 -5.41 -3.15
N GLU A 92 -14.38 -5.36 -4.47
CA GLU A 92 -15.67 -5.01 -5.08
C GLU A 92 -16.64 -6.21 -5.00
N LEU A 93 -17.85 -6.00 -4.49
CA LEU A 93 -18.92 -7.00 -4.53
C LEU A 93 -19.58 -6.99 -5.91
N LYS A 94 -19.54 -8.13 -6.58
CA LYS A 94 -20.24 -8.38 -7.83
C LYS A 94 -21.58 -9.01 -7.56
N SER A 95 -22.62 -8.43 -8.15
CA SER A 95 -23.96 -8.99 -8.14
C SER A 95 -24.40 -9.36 -9.56
N TYR A 96 -24.94 -10.56 -9.70
CA TYR A 96 -25.53 -11.08 -10.92
C TYR A 96 -27.02 -11.25 -10.70
N PHE A 97 -27.82 -10.61 -11.54
CA PHE A 97 -29.27 -10.77 -11.53
C PHE A 97 -29.67 -11.70 -12.65
N GLY A 98 -30.39 -12.78 -12.32
CA GLY A 98 -30.86 -13.73 -13.29
C GLY A 98 -32.26 -14.28 -13.03
N LEU A 99 -32.64 -15.20 -13.91
CA LEU A 99 -33.81 -16.05 -13.84
C LEU A 99 -33.39 -17.51 -13.77
N PHE A 100 -34.14 -18.32 -13.04
CA PHE A 100 -34.04 -19.77 -13.10
C PHE A 100 -35.43 -20.40 -13.08
N THR A 101 -35.54 -21.62 -13.61
CA THR A 101 -36.76 -22.43 -13.52
C THR A 101 -36.69 -23.26 -12.25
N ASN A 102 -37.62 -23.04 -11.31
CA ASN A 102 -37.66 -23.80 -10.06
C ASN A 102 -38.16 -25.23 -10.27
N ALA A 103 -38.12 -26.06 -9.22
CA ALA A 103 -38.57 -27.45 -9.28
C ALA A 103 -40.04 -27.64 -9.72
N ALA A 104 -40.88 -26.61 -9.59
CA ALA A 104 -42.28 -26.62 -10.03
C ALA A 104 -42.46 -26.17 -11.51
N GLY A 105 -41.37 -25.88 -12.23
CA GLY A 105 -41.42 -25.40 -13.61
C GLY A 105 -41.72 -23.90 -13.76
N ASN A 106 -41.69 -23.14 -12.67
CA ASN A 106 -42.00 -21.71 -12.69
C ASN A 106 -40.70 -20.88 -12.74
N PRO A 107 -40.66 -19.81 -13.56
CA PRO A 107 -39.53 -18.88 -13.56
C PRO A 107 -39.48 -18.10 -12.25
N GLN A 108 -38.30 -17.94 -11.67
CA GLN A 108 -38.06 -17.17 -10.46
C GLN A 108 -36.83 -16.25 -10.61
N PRO A 109 -36.91 -15.01 -10.12
CA PRO A 109 -35.76 -14.11 -10.12
C PRO A 109 -34.82 -14.46 -8.96
N PHE A 110 -33.53 -14.23 -9.16
CA PHE A 110 -32.54 -14.41 -8.11
C PHE A 110 -31.37 -13.42 -8.26
N LEU A 111 -30.62 -13.27 -7.19
CA LEU A 111 -29.31 -12.65 -7.19
C LEU A 111 -28.24 -13.67 -6.84
N ALA A 112 -27.08 -13.55 -7.48
CA ALA A 112 -25.86 -14.22 -7.07
C ALA A 112 -24.78 -13.20 -6.77
N HIS A 113 -24.10 -13.35 -5.64
CA HIS A 113 -23.07 -12.43 -5.17
C HIS A 113 -21.74 -13.16 -5.04
N CYS A 114 -20.68 -12.57 -5.59
CA CYS A 114 -19.30 -13.04 -5.45
C CYS A 114 -18.34 -11.84 -5.47
N ARG A 115 -17.04 -12.09 -5.32
CA ARG A 115 -16.03 -11.03 -5.43
C ARG A 115 -15.88 -10.55 -6.88
N GLY A 116 -15.46 -9.31 -7.07
CA GLY A 116 -15.38 -8.62 -8.36
C GLY A 116 -14.46 -9.28 -9.38
N ASP A 117 -13.50 -10.06 -8.92
CA ASP A 117 -12.49 -10.79 -9.68
C ASP A 117 -12.92 -12.22 -10.05
N ARG A 118 -14.00 -12.75 -9.45
CA ARG A 118 -14.47 -14.12 -9.67
C ARG A 118 -15.35 -14.29 -10.89
N LEU A 119 -15.22 -15.40 -11.58
CA LEU A 119 -16.21 -15.82 -12.57
C LEU A 119 -17.27 -16.68 -11.89
N LEU A 120 -18.54 -16.45 -12.20
CA LEU A 120 -19.62 -17.31 -11.73
C LEU A 120 -19.60 -18.63 -12.49
N ASP A 121 -19.75 -19.72 -11.74
CA ASP A 121 -19.93 -21.07 -12.25
C ASP A 121 -21.44 -21.35 -12.31
N LEU A 122 -22.01 -21.31 -13.52
CA LEU A 122 -23.45 -21.45 -13.71
C LEU A 122 -23.98 -22.84 -13.32
N ASP A 123 -23.15 -23.88 -13.40
CA ASP A 123 -23.54 -25.23 -12.97
C ASP A 123 -23.62 -25.33 -11.44
N LYS A 124 -22.65 -24.76 -10.73
CA LYS A 124 -22.70 -24.66 -9.27
C LYS A 124 -23.88 -23.80 -8.82
N LEU A 125 -24.10 -22.68 -9.51
CA LEU A 125 -25.22 -21.79 -9.23
C LEU A 125 -26.58 -22.47 -9.47
N ALA A 126 -26.74 -23.23 -10.55
CA ALA A 126 -27.93 -24.03 -10.82
C ALA A 126 -28.23 -25.00 -9.68
N LYS A 127 -27.20 -25.68 -9.16
CA LYS A 127 -27.31 -26.59 -8.01
C LYS A 127 -27.71 -25.85 -6.74
N ALA A 128 -27.08 -24.72 -6.44
CA ALA A 128 -27.40 -23.89 -5.27
C ALA A 128 -28.85 -23.37 -5.30
N LEU A 129 -29.38 -23.09 -6.49
CA LEU A 129 -30.77 -22.67 -6.71
C LEU A 129 -31.78 -23.83 -6.77
N ASN A 130 -31.32 -25.08 -6.81
CA ASN A 130 -32.14 -26.24 -7.16
C ASN A 130 -32.94 -26.01 -8.47
N ALA A 131 -32.26 -25.48 -9.47
CA ALA A 131 -32.83 -25.13 -10.77
C ALA A 131 -33.00 -26.35 -11.68
N GLN A 132 -34.06 -26.36 -12.49
CA GLN A 132 -34.24 -27.40 -13.54
C GLN A 132 -33.27 -27.22 -14.71
N ASP A 133 -32.94 -25.97 -15.03
CA ASP A 133 -32.08 -25.58 -16.14
C ASP A 133 -30.98 -24.61 -15.67
N LEU A 134 -29.99 -24.35 -16.53
CA LEU A 134 -28.97 -23.35 -16.26
C LEU A 134 -29.60 -21.95 -16.09
N PRO A 135 -29.27 -21.22 -15.01
CA PRO A 135 -29.76 -19.88 -14.79
C PRO A 135 -29.32 -18.92 -15.90
N SER A 136 -30.24 -18.08 -16.37
CA SER A 136 -29.98 -17.08 -17.41
C SER A 136 -29.86 -15.68 -16.82
N ARG A 137 -28.97 -14.86 -17.38
CA ARG A 137 -28.86 -13.46 -17.00
C ARG A 137 -30.05 -12.67 -17.53
N MET A 138 -30.59 -11.76 -16.73
CA MET A 138 -31.58 -10.82 -17.23
C MET A 138 -30.95 -9.80 -18.19
N THR A 139 -31.72 -9.38 -19.20
CA THR A 139 -31.31 -8.31 -20.11
C THR A 139 -31.47 -6.94 -19.44
N ASP A 140 -30.85 -5.90 -19.99
CA ASP A 140 -31.03 -4.53 -19.50
C ASP A 140 -32.48 -4.05 -19.61
N GLU A 141 -33.25 -4.56 -20.58
CA GLU A 141 -34.68 -4.28 -20.72
C GLU A 141 -35.48 -4.92 -19.60
N ASP A 142 -35.17 -6.16 -19.24
CA ASP A 142 -35.79 -6.86 -18.10
C ASP A 142 -35.48 -6.15 -16.78
N LEU A 143 -34.23 -5.72 -16.58
CA LEU A 143 -33.81 -5.01 -15.36
C LEU A 143 -34.58 -3.71 -15.15
N LYS A 144 -34.88 -2.97 -16.23
CA LYS A 144 -35.69 -1.75 -16.16
C LYS A 144 -37.10 -2.01 -15.63
N VAL A 145 -37.65 -3.21 -15.83
CA VAL A 145 -38.96 -3.57 -15.26
C VAL A 145 -38.92 -3.57 -13.73
N PHE A 146 -37.77 -3.92 -13.16
CA PHE A 146 -37.49 -3.85 -11.72
C PHE A 146 -37.00 -2.47 -11.27
N GLY A 147 -36.93 -1.47 -12.16
CA GLY A 147 -36.33 -0.18 -11.85
C GLY A 147 -34.83 -0.26 -11.55
N LEU A 148 -34.15 -1.28 -12.07
CA LEU A 148 -32.72 -1.51 -11.89
C LEU A 148 -31.96 -1.19 -13.18
N GLU A 149 -30.69 -0.81 -13.03
CA GLU A 149 -29.74 -0.62 -14.12
C GLU A 149 -28.49 -1.45 -13.82
N TYR A 150 -27.79 -1.88 -14.88
CA TYR A 150 -26.48 -2.49 -14.73
C TYR A 150 -25.53 -1.56 -13.94
N GLY A 151 -24.79 -2.15 -12.99
CA GLY A 151 -23.96 -1.41 -12.05
C GLY A 151 -24.67 -0.97 -10.77
N LEU A 152 -26.01 -0.96 -10.72
CA LEU A 152 -26.77 -0.60 -9.50
C LEU A 152 -27.33 -1.82 -8.74
N ILE A 153 -27.14 -3.02 -9.28
CA ILE A 153 -27.59 -4.26 -8.66
C ILE A 153 -26.75 -4.53 -7.41
N ASN A 154 -27.38 -4.53 -6.24
CA ASN A 154 -26.76 -4.79 -4.95
C ASN A 154 -27.71 -5.58 -4.02
N PRO A 155 -27.20 -6.11 -2.88
CA PRO A 155 -28.01 -6.91 -1.94
C PRO A 155 -29.09 -6.12 -1.18
N PHE A 156 -29.09 -4.79 -1.23
CA PHE A 156 -29.85 -3.93 -0.32
C PHE A 156 -31.17 -3.41 -0.92
N GLY A 157 -31.16 -3.09 -2.22
CA GLY A 157 -32.23 -2.31 -2.85
C GLY A 157 -33.45 -3.10 -3.31
N ILE A 158 -33.43 -4.43 -3.18
CA ILE A 158 -34.27 -5.30 -3.99
C ILE A 158 -35.67 -5.56 -3.43
N ASP A 159 -35.80 -5.73 -2.12
CA ASP A 159 -37.12 -5.91 -1.47
C ASP A 159 -38.02 -4.68 -1.66
N GLN A 160 -37.43 -3.53 -2.02
CA GLN A 160 -38.13 -2.26 -2.22
C GLN A 160 -38.33 -1.91 -3.69
N ALA A 161 -37.42 -2.33 -4.58
CA ALA A 161 -37.57 -2.17 -6.03
C ALA A 161 -38.82 -2.88 -6.57
N LEU A 162 -39.15 -4.05 -6.00
CA LEU A 162 -40.35 -4.83 -6.31
C LEU A 162 -41.67 -4.19 -5.88
N GLN A 163 -41.64 -3.12 -5.08
CA GLN A 163 -42.85 -2.39 -4.65
C GLN A 163 -43.28 -1.29 -5.64
N ILE A 164 -42.46 -1.02 -6.67
CA ILE A 164 -42.79 -0.04 -7.69
C ILE A 164 -43.77 -0.68 -8.68
N LYS A 165 -45.05 -0.31 -8.57
CA LYS A 165 -46.08 -0.68 -9.55
C LYS A 165 -45.78 -0.02 -10.90
N THR A 166 -45.04 -0.68 -11.79
CA THR A 166 -44.93 -0.26 -13.19
C THR A 166 -46.18 -0.72 -13.95
N PRO A 167 -46.98 0.19 -14.55
CA PRO A 167 -48.28 -0.17 -15.11
C PRO A 167 -48.26 -0.92 -16.46
N ASN A 168 -47.09 -1.17 -17.05
CA ASN A 168 -47.00 -1.50 -18.49
C ASN A 168 -46.19 -2.77 -18.85
N TYR A 169 -45.90 -3.67 -17.91
CA TYR A 169 -45.24 -4.95 -18.24
C TYR A 169 -46.08 -6.16 -17.79
N ALA A 170 -46.20 -7.14 -18.68
CA ALA A 170 -46.96 -8.37 -18.50
C ALA A 170 -46.21 -9.43 -17.67
N LEU A 171 -45.51 -9.01 -16.61
CA LEU A 171 -45.00 -9.96 -15.61
C LEU A 171 -46.10 -10.27 -14.61
N ASP A 172 -46.25 -11.54 -14.27
CA ASP A 172 -47.25 -12.01 -13.30
C ASP A 172 -47.06 -11.27 -11.96
N ALA A 173 -48.15 -10.75 -11.38
CA ALA A 173 -48.11 -10.11 -10.07
C ALA A 173 -47.59 -11.05 -8.98
N ALA A 174 -47.81 -12.37 -9.12
CA ALA A 174 -47.26 -13.37 -8.23
C ALA A 174 -45.73 -13.49 -8.35
N PHE A 175 -45.18 -13.26 -9.55
CA PHE A 175 -43.75 -13.26 -9.82
C PHE A 175 -43.06 -12.05 -9.18
N LEU A 176 -43.66 -10.86 -9.26
CA LEU A 176 -43.15 -9.65 -8.60
C LEU A 176 -43.29 -9.69 -7.06
N ALA A 177 -44.24 -10.46 -6.55
CA ALA A 177 -44.45 -10.63 -5.10
C ALA A 177 -43.59 -11.74 -4.49
N SER A 178 -42.86 -12.53 -5.30
CA SER A 178 -42.03 -13.62 -4.79
C SER A 178 -40.80 -13.06 -4.06
N PRO A 179 -40.48 -13.54 -2.83
CA PRO A 179 -39.25 -13.15 -2.15
C PRO A 179 -38.05 -13.47 -3.03
N MET A 180 -37.22 -12.47 -3.32
CA MET A 180 -36.02 -12.65 -4.13
C MET A 180 -35.03 -13.54 -3.39
N LEU A 181 -34.58 -14.62 -4.02
CA LEU A 181 -33.53 -15.48 -3.45
C LEU A 181 -32.16 -14.84 -3.71
N GLN A 182 -31.34 -14.71 -2.66
CA GLN A 182 -29.97 -14.21 -2.76
C GLN A 182 -28.96 -15.33 -2.49
N VAL A 183 -28.15 -15.68 -3.48
CA VAL A 183 -27.09 -16.69 -3.37
C VAL A 183 -25.76 -15.98 -3.14
N PHE A 184 -25.06 -16.30 -2.06
CA PHE A 184 -23.76 -15.72 -1.74
C PHE A 184 -22.67 -16.77 -1.89
N ASP A 185 -21.59 -16.41 -2.57
CA ASP A 185 -20.41 -17.25 -2.61
C ASP A 185 -19.78 -17.40 -1.22
N THR A 186 -19.35 -18.61 -0.88
CA THR A 186 -18.70 -18.91 0.41
C THR A 186 -17.48 -18.03 0.71
N GLU A 187 -16.74 -17.56 -0.31
CA GLU A 187 -15.58 -16.69 -0.12
C GLU A 187 -15.92 -15.31 0.45
N LEU A 188 -17.17 -14.87 0.34
CA LEU A 188 -17.64 -13.61 0.93
C LEU A 188 -17.68 -13.67 2.47
N LEU A 189 -17.66 -14.87 3.04
CA LEU A 189 -17.63 -15.05 4.50
C LEU A 189 -16.24 -14.92 5.10
N HIS A 190 -15.20 -14.92 4.26
CA HIS A 190 -13.81 -14.80 4.67
C HIS A 190 -13.32 -13.38 4.42
N ARG A 191 -12.61 -12.81 5.40
CA ARG A 191 -11.90 -11.55 5.20
C ARG A 191 -10.67 -11.83 4.35
N VAL A 192 -10.52 -11.04 3.30
CA VAL A 192 -9.42 -11.15 2.34
C VAL A 192 -8.71 -9.80 2.33
N GLY A 193 -7.39 -9.81 2.54
CA GLY A 193 -6.60 -8.59 2.67
C GLY A 193 -7.00 -7.71 3.86
N ILE A 194 -6.52 -6.46 3.83
CA ILE A 194 -6.86 -5.41 4.79
C ILE A 194 -7.63 -4.31 4.02
N PRO A 195 -8.72 -3.77 4.59
CA PRO A 195 -9.31 -4.06 5.89
C PRO A 195 -10.24 -5.29 5.89
N GLY A 196 -10.38 -6.00 4.77
CA GLY A 196 -11.23 -7.19 4.65
C GLY A 196 -12.73 -6.89 4.59
N SER A 197 -13.09 -5.63 4.37
CA SER A 197 -14.42 -5.18 3.97
C SER A 197 -14.59 -5.32 2.46
N MET A 198 -15.81 -5.13 1.98
CA MET A 198 -16.14 -5.07 0.56
C MET A 198 -16.88 -3.79 0.24
N MET A 199 -16.86 -3.40 -1.04
CA MET A 199 -17.54 -2.21 -1.54
C MET A 199 -18.47 -2.54 -2.71
N THR A 200 -19.55 -1.77 -2.85
CA THR A 200 -20.39 -1.79 -4.05
C THR A 200 -21.10 -0.44 -4.21
N ASN A 201 -21.86 -0.25 -5.28
CA ASN A 201 -22.64 0.97 -5.46
C ASN A 201 -23.78 1.01 -4.43
N ALA A 202 -23.97 2.17 -3.78
CA ALA A 202 -25.02 2.40 -2.78
C ALA A 202 -26.39 2.68 -3.43
N GLY A 203 -26.67 2.07 -4.59
CA GLY A 203 -27.86 2.34 -5.40
C GLY A 203 -27.77 3.58 -6.30
N ASP A 204 -26.60 4.25 -6.33
CA ASP A 204 -26.28 5.34 -7.24
C ASP A 204 -24.87 5.13 -7.81
N LEU A 205 -24.64 5.48 -9.08
CA LEU A 205 -23.37 5.22 -9.77
C LEU A 205 -22.19 6.05 -9.21
N THR A 206 -22.50 7.13 -8.49
CA THR A 206 -21.53 8.06 -7.90
C THR A 206 -21.36 7.86 -6.38
N TRP A 207 -22.11 6.94 -5.78
CA TRP A 207 -22.02 6.60 -4.36
C TRP A 207 -21.59 5.16 -4.15
N ALA A 208 -20.62 4.97 -3.27
CA ALA A 208 -20.17 3.67 -2.80
C ALA A 208 -20.64 3.42 -1.38
N VAL A 209 -20.80 2.14 -1.05
CA VAL A 209 -20.93 1.67 0.33
C VAL A 209 -19.90 0.59 0.59
N GLU A 210 -19.15 0.76 1.68
CA GLU A 210 -18.22 -0.22 2.25
C GLU A 210 -18.89 -0.93 3.42
N PHE A 211 -18.74 -2.25 3.54
CA PHE A 211 -19.38 -3.07 4.57
C PHE A 211 -18.63 -4.40 4.78
N PHE A 212 -18.90 -5.09 5.89
CA PHE A 212 -18.41 -6.47 6.08
C PHE A 212 -19.42 -7.47 5.51
N ALA A 213 -19.01 -8.19 4.46
CA ALA A 213 -19.91 -9.11 3.74
C ALA A 213 -20.48 -10.21 4.66
N LYS A 214 -19.69 -10.78 5.57
CA LYS A 214 -20.17 -11.77 6.55
C LYS A 214 -21.33 -11.25 7.41
N GLU A 215 -21.23 -10.01 7.89
CA GLU A 215 -22.28 -9.37 8.68
C GLU A 215 -23.54 -9.20 7.84
N LEU A 216 -23.41 -8.63 6.65
CA LEU A 216 -24.52 -8.48 5.71
C LEU A 216 -25.22 -9.82 5.44
N VAL A 217 -24.48 -10.84 5.01
CA VAL A 217 -25.02 -12.16 4.67
C VAL A 217 -25.82 -12.74 5.84
N SER A 218 -25.33 -12.60 7.07
CA SER A 218 -26.04 -13.11 8.26
C SER A 218 -27.44 -12.50 8.44
N THR A 219 -27.68 -11.29 7.92
CA THR A 219 -28.92 -10.52 8.10
C THR A 219 -29.93 -10.63 6.95
N ILE A 220 -29.58 -11.32 5.86
CA ILE A 220 -30.49 -11.57 4.74
C ILE A 220 -31.38 -12.77 5.04
N ASP A 221 -32.69 -12.63 4.94
CA ASP A 221 -33.64 -13.70 5.30
C ASP A 221 -33.69 -14.81 4.23
N ASN A 222 -33.93 -14.43 2.97
CA ASN A 222 -34.07 -15.38 1.87
C ASN A 222 -32.75 -15.59 1.13
N LYS A 223 -31.84 -16.36 1.73
CA LYS A 223 -30.50 -16.58 1.21
C LYS A 223 -30.09 -18.04 1.08
N VAL A 224 -29.13 -18.28 0.19
CA VAL A 224 -28.31 -19.50 0.11
C VAL A 224 -26.84 -19.09 0.18
N VAL A 225 -26.01 -19.86 0.88
CA VAL A 225 -24.56 -19.67 0.89
C VAL A 225 -23.92 -20.94 0.39
N GLU A 226 -23.31 -20.89 -0.80
CA GLU A 226 -22.71 -22.04 -1.48
C GLU A 226 -21.49 -21.58 -2.28
N SER A 227 -20.60 -22.51 -2.63
CA SER A 227 -19.53 -22.19 -3.60
C SER A 227 -20.17 -22.07 -4.99
N ILE A 228 -20.23 -20.86 -5.54
CA ILE A 228 -20.85 -20.55 -6.83
C ILE A 228 -19.88 -19.87 -7.81
N ALA A 229 -18.65 -19.57 -7.38
CA ALA A 229 -17.58 -19.11 -8.24
C ALA A 229 -16.72 -20.26 -8.79
N VAL A 230 -16.10 -20.02 -9.94
CA VAL A 230 -15.00 -20.85 -10.45
C VAL A 230 -13.82 -20.69 -9.49
N SER A 231 -13.30 -21.82 -9.01
CA SER A 231 -12.09 -21.82 -8.17
C SER A 231 -10.89 -21.35 -8.99
N ASP A 232 -10.19 -20.30 -8.55
CA ASP A 232 -8.94 -19.91 -9.19
C ASP A 232 -7.80 -20.70 -8.52
N LEU A 233 -7.28 -21.71 -9.23
CA LEU A 233 -6.22 -22.59 -8.72
C LEU A 233 -4.91 -21.84 -8.43
N ASP A 234 -4.72 -20.64 -9.01
CA ASP A 234 -3.55 -19.79 -8.75
C ASP A 234 -3.71 -18.94 -7.46
N GLU A 235 -4.86 -19.01 -6.79
CA GLU A 235 -5.15 -18.26 -5.55
C GLU A 235 -4.19 -18.54 -4.40
N ALA A 236 -3.70 -19.78 -4.29
CA ALA A 236 -2.80 -20.17 -3.20
C ALA A 236 -1.50 -19.33 -3.20
N HIS A 237 -1.16 -18.70 -4.33
CA HIS A 237 0.03 -17.87 -4.51
C HIS A 237 -0.26 -16.37 -4.59
N ARG A 238 -1.52 -15.97 -4.80
CA ARG A 238 -1.93 -14.57 -4.77
C ARG A 238 -2.35 -14.21 -3.34
N HIS A 239 -1.38 -13.82 -2.52
CA HIS A 239 -1.68 -13.16 -1.25
C HIS A 239 -2.45 -11.87 -1.55
N TRP A 240 -3.77 -11.97 -1.52
CA TRP A 240 -4.68 -10.87 -1.81
C TRP A 240 -4.41 -9.68 -0.87
N GLY A 241 -4.02 -8.55 -1.44
CA GLY A 241 -4.06 -7.25 -0.77
C GLY A 241 -2.79 -6.73 -0.11
N THR A 242 -1.69 -7.47 -0.14
CA THR A 242 -0.31 -6.94 -0.07
C THR A 242 0.63 -8.04 -0.54
N PRO A 243 1.71 -7.76 -1.32
CA PRO A 243 2.81 -8.72 -1.46
C PRO A 243 3.18 -9.24 -0.07
N GLU A 244 3.65 -10.49 0.05
CA GLU A 244 4.13 -11.05 1.33
C GLU A 244 4.91 -9.94 2.03
N ARG A 245 4.36 -9.38 3.12
CA ARG A 245 4.82 -8.08 3.60
C ARG A 245 6.24 -8.22 4.11
N LYS A 246 7.22 -7.93 3.26
CA LYS A 246 8.62 -7.97 3.63
C LYS A 246 8.87 -6.84 4.61
N THR A 247 9.10 -7.20 5.87
CA THR A 247 9.50 -6.24 6.88
C THR A 247 10.86 -5.66 6.52
N ILE A 248 10.92 -4.33 6.44
CA ILE A 248 12.16 -3.58 6.21
C ILE A 248 12.76 -3.23 7.57
N GLY A 249 14.01 -3.62 7.80
CA GLY A 249 14.81 -3.16 8.92
C GLY A 249 15.69 -2.00 8.49
N ILE A 250 15.67 -0.89 9.23
CA ILE A 250 16.57 0.26 9.00
C ILE A 250 17.46 0.42 10.22
N ILE A 251 18.77 0.26 10.03
CA ILE A 251 19.78 0.63 11.03
C ILE A 251 20.22 2.07 10.75
N THR A 252 20.18 2.93 11.75
CA THR A 252 20.54 4.36 11.68
C THR A 252 21.23 4.82 12.96
N GLY A 253 21.70 6.06 13.02
CA GLY A 253 22.30 6.64 14.22
C GLY A 253 23.40 7.68 13.97
N ASN A 254 23.89 7.78 12.72
CA ASN A 254 24.90 8.74 12.31
C ASN A 254 24.50 9.49 11.02
N ALA A 255 23.56 10.43 11.06
CA ALA A 255 22.72 10.81 12.19
C ALA A 255 21.34 10.10 12.11
N PRO A 256 20.53 10.06 13.19
CA PRO A 256 19.20 9.45 13.16
C PRO A 256 18.30 10.00 12.03
N GLU A 257 18.45 11.27 11.69
CA GLU A 257 17.74 11.98 10.62
C GLU A 257 17.90 11.30 9.26
N SER A 258 19.05 10.66 8.98
CA SER A 258 19.29 9.92 7.75
C SER A 258 18.38 8.70 7.64
N GLY A 259 18.15 7.98 8.74
CA GLY A 259 17.20 6.87 8.80
C GLY A 259 15.75 7.32 8.59
N ILE A 260 15.37 8.45 9.18
CA ILE A 260 14.03 9.05 8.98
C ILE A 260 13.84 9.44 7.50
N LEU A 261 14.85 10.09 6.92
CA LEU A 261 14.80 10.51 5.52
C LEU A 261 14.75 9.30 4.58
N LEU A 262 15.51 8.24 4.84
CA LEU A 262 15.45 7.00 4.08
C LEU A 262 14.06 6.38 4.11
N TRP A 263 13.44 6.30 5.30
CA TRP A 263 12.08 5.79 5.42
C TRP A 263 11.07 6.63 4.65
N ASN A 264 11.22 7.96 4.66
CA ASN A 264 10.39 8.84 3.85
C ASN A 264 10.53 8.55 2.35
N TYR A 265 11.76 8.40 1.83
CA TYR A 265 11.97 8.06 0.43
C TYR A 265 11.38 6.71 0.03
N ILE A 266 11.46 5.71 0.92
CA ILE A 266 10.80 4.40 0.70
C ILE A 266 9.29 4.61 0.55
N ASN A 267 8.65 5.30 1.50
CA ASN A 267 7.20 5.52 1.46
C ASN A 267 6.76 6.39 0.28
N GLU A 268 7.51 7.44 -0.05
CA GLU A 268 7.26 8.29 -1.22
C GLU A 268 7.28 7.46 -2.50
N PHE A 269 8.30 6.62 -2.68
CA PHE A 269 8.38 5.75 -3.85
C PHE A 269 7.20 4.77 -3.90
N VAL A 270 6.86 4.10 -2.80
CA VAL A 270 5.72 3.17 -2.75
C VAL A 270 4.41 3.87 -3.15
N ARG A 271 4.21 5.14 -2.77
CA ARG A 271 3.03 5.92 -3.18
C ARG A 271 3.05 6.31 -4.66
N GLU A 272 4.23 6.57 -5.21
CA GLU A 272 4.38 7.10 -6.57
C GLU A 272 4.30 6.02 -7.66
N VAL A 273 4.57 4.75 -7.33
CA VAL A 273 4.54 3.67 -8.34
C VAL A 273 3.12 3.47 -8.87
N PRO A 274 2.82 3.91 -10.12
CA PRO A 274 1.52 3.72 -10.71
C PRO A 274 1.31 2.23 -11.02
N ASP A 275 0.06 1.79 -11.10
CA ASP A 275 -0.34 0.46 -11.57
C ASP A 275 -0.08 -0.73 -10.62
N LEU A 276 0.71 -0.54 -9.56
CA LEU A 276 0.99 -1.58 -8.56
C LEU A 276 -0.05 -1.57 -7.43
N TYR A 277 -1.32 -1.52 -7.79
CA TYR A 277 -2.43 -1.51 -6.85
C TYR A 277 -2.14 -0.76 -5.53
N CYS A 278 -1.64 0.48 -5.63
CA CYS A 278 -1.23 1.24 -4.44
C CYS A 278 -2.49 1.64 -3.66
N TYR A 279 -2.78 0.91 -2.58
CA TYR A 279 -3.97 1.05 -1.74
C TYR A 279 -3.77 2.08 -0.61
N GLY A 280 -3.01 3.13 -0.90
CA GLY A 280 -2.63 4.13 0.11
C GLY A 280 -1.77 3.54 1.22
N ASP A 281 -2.12 3.87 2.46
CA ASP A 281 -1.39 3.44 3.66
C ASP A 281 -1.27 1.91 3.79
N MET A 282 -2.20 1.15 3.22
CA MET A 282 -2.17 -0.31 3.29
C MET A 282 -1.06 -0.93 2.43
N SER A 283 -0.53 -0.20 1.45
CA SER A 283 0.60 -0.63 0.63
C SER A 283 1.95 -0.35 1.27
N MET A 284 2.00 0.46 2.33
CA MET A 284 3.26 0.82 2.99
C MET A 284 3.92 -0.40 3.64
N PRO A 285 5.26 -0.54 3.54
CA PRO A 285 5.96 -1.64 4.15
C PRO A 285 5.90 -1.58 5.68
N PRO A 286 5.83 -2.72 6.38
CA PRO A 286 6.17 -2.74 7.80
C PRO A 286 7.66 -2.40 7.95
N VAL A 287 7.98 -1.46 8.85
CA VAL A 287 9.35 -0.99 9.08
C VAL A 287 9.72 -1.12 10.55
N ILE A 288 10.90 -1.69 10.82
CA ILE A 288 11.53 -1.70 12.15
C ILE A 288 12.80 -0.84 12.06
N VAL A 289 12.85 0.23 12.85
CA VAL A 289 14.01 1.13 12.88
C VAL A 289 14.84 0.87 14.14
N HIS A 290 16.12 0.60 13.98
CA HIS A 290 17.09 0.50 15.05
C HIS A 290 18.01 1.73 15.00
N SER A 291 17.78 2.69 15.90
CA SER A 291 18.59 3.91 16.00
C SER A 291 19.67 3.73 17.07
N LEU A 292 20.94 3.68 16.66
CA LEU A 292 22.10 3.39 17.49
C LEU A 292 22.97 4.64 17.70
N PRO A 293 22.95 5.28 18.88
CA PRO A 293 23.86 6.39 19.17
C PRO A 293 25.35 6.04 18.95
N GLU A 294 25.72 4.77 19.18
CA GLU A 294 27.07 4.24 19.00
C GLU A 294 27.57 4.36 17.55
N MET A 295 26.68 4.43 16.56
CA MET A 295 27.07 4.68 15.17
C MET A 295 27.75 6.05 14.99
N GLY A 296 27.58 7.00 15.91
CA GLY A 296 28.32 8.26 15.88
C GLY A 296 29.85 8.07 15.89
N LEU A 297 30.34 6.94 16.43
CA LEU A 297 31.76 6.58 16.42
C LEU A 297 32.30 6.28 15.02
N SER A 298 31.43 6.04 14.02
CA SER A 298 31.85 5.75 12.64
C SER A 298 32.53 6.93 11.94
N MET A 299 32.42 8.16 12.46
CA MET A 299 33.20 9.31 11.96
C MET A 299 34.71 9.14 12.19
N GLU A 300 35.10 8.29 13.15
CA GLU A 300 36.48 7.93 13.48
C GLU A 300 36.70 6.43 13.27
N LEU A 301 36.11 5.85 12.22
CA LEU A 301 36.06 4.40 11.98
C LEU A 301 37.44 3.74 12.10
N GLU A 302 38.51 4.39 11.62
CA GLU A 302 39.89 3.90 11.70
C GLU A 302 40.41 3.67 13.12
N HIS A 303 39.81 4.33 14.12
CA HIS A 303 40.17 4.21 15.53
C HIS A 303 39.13 3.44 16.35
N ARG A 304 37.94 3.22 15.78
CA ARG A 304 36.74 2.73 16.49
C ARG A 304 36.07 1.54 15.78
N GLU A 305 36.75 0.90 14.84
CA GLU A 305 36.20 -0.18 14.00
C GLU A 305 35.51 -1.26 14.84
N THR A 306 36.16 -1.70 15.92
CA THR A 306 35.64 -2.78 16.78
C THR A 306 34.36 -2.35 17.50
N GLU A 307 34.35 -1.17 18.11
CA GLU A 307 33.17 -0.66 18.83
C GLU A 307 31.98 -0.43 17.88
N VAL A 308 32.24 0.13 16.70
CA VAL A 308 31.21 0.34 15.66
C VAL A 308 30.67 -1.00 15.16
N TRP A 309 31.55 -1.96 14.90
CA TRP A 309 31.15 -3.29 14.44
C TRP A 309 30.29 -4.03 15.47
N GLU A 310 30.67 -4.04 16.74
CA GLU A 310 29.90 -4.75 17.77
C GLU A 310 28.49 -4.16 17.94
N ALA A 311 28.35 -2.83 17.86
CA ALA A 311 27.05 -2.16 17.86
C ALA A 311 26.21 -2.58 16.63
N LEU A 312 26.78 -2.53 15.42
CA LEU A 312 26.10 -2.93 14.19
C LEU A 312 25.72 -4.40 14.19
N ARG A 313 26.65 -5.29 14.56
CA ARG A 313 26.45 -6.74 14.67
C ARG A 313 25.25 -7.05 15.55
N SER A 314 25.17 -6.44 16.73
CA SER A 314 24.05 -6.62 17.66
C SER A 314 22.72 -6.22 17.00
N ALA A 315 22.69 -5.07 16.31
CA ALA A 315 21.49 -4.60 15.64
C ALA A 315 21.05 -5.49 14.47
N VAL A 316 21.98 -5.96 13.64
CA VAL A 316 21.72 -6.90 12.53
C VAL A 316 21.10 -8.18 13.07
N VAL A 317 21.71 -8.79 14.09
CA VAL A 317 21.19 -10.02 14.72
C VAL A 317 19.80 -9.80 15.32
N ASN A 318 19.58 -8.68 16.01
CA ASN A 318 18.29 -8.38 16.63
C ASN A 318 17.19 -8.15 15.57
N LEU A 319 17.48 -7.51 14.45
CA LEU A 319 16.54 -7.34 13.34
C LEU A 319 16.26 -8.66 12.62
N GLY A 320 17.28 -9.48 12.38
CA GLY A 320 17.13 -10.82 11.82
C GLY A 320 16.21 -11.70 12.66
N ARG A 321 16.38 -11.70 13.99
CA ARG A 321 15.49 -12.41 14.94
C ARG A 321 14.05 -11.90 14.95
N GLN A 322 13.82 -10.65 14.58
CA GLN A 322 12.49 -10.07 14.44
C GLN A 322 11.83 -10.38 13.08
N GLY A 323 12.49 -11.18 12.23
CA GLY A 323 11.93 -11.59 10.93
C GLY A 323 12.04 -10.50 9.86
N VAL A 324 12.97 -9.56 9.99
CA VAL A 324 13.28 -8.60 8.91
C VAL A 324 13.69 -9.35 7.64
N ARG A 325 13.09 -8.99 6.51
CA ARG A 325 13.35 -9.61 5.21
C ARG A 325 14.25 -8.75 4.32
N LEU A 326 14.18 -7.43 4.45
CA LEU A 326 15.06 -6.48 3.77
C LEU A 326 15.76 -5.63 4.82
N LEU A 327 17.09 -5.63 4.84
CA LEU A 327 17.89 -4.85 5.78
C LEU A 327 18.58 -3.70 5.05
N ALA A 328 18.43 -2.51 5.61
CA ALA A 328 19.06 -1.28 5.15
C ALA A 328 19.89 -0.61 6.24
N LEU A 329 20.97 0.05 5.82
CA LEU A 329 21.90 0.78 6.68
C LEU A 329 22.04 2.23 6.20
N ALA A 330 21.49 3.16 6.96
CA ALA A 330 21.33 4.58 6.60
C ALA A 330 22.58 5.44 6.92
N ASP A 331 23.76 4.96 6.55
CA ASP A 331 25.03 5.65 6.74
C ASP A 331 26.04 5.16 5.68
N ASN A 332 26.85 6.07 5.11
CA ASN A 332 27.79 5.69 4.04
C ASN A 332 29.04 4.98 4.58
N THR A 333 29.50 5.36 5.78
CA THR A 333 30.77 4.91 6.35
C THR A 333 30.70 3.44 6.78
N THR A 334 29.62 3.08 7.46
CA THR A 334 29.38 1.74 8.00
C THR A 334 29.02 0.71 6.95
N GLN A 335 28.77 1.12 5.69
CA GLN A 335 28.68 0.21 4.55
C GLN A 335 29.99 -0.56 4.32
N TYR A 336 31.12 -0.11 4.90
CA TYR A 336 32.35 -0.89 4.96
C TYR A 336 32.13 -2.32 5.48
N PHE A 337 31.22 -2.51 6.43
CA PHE A 337 30.90 -3.81 7.01
C PHE A 337 29.98 -4.68 6.15
N THR A 338 29.71 -4.31 4.89
CA THR A 338 28.82 -5.06 3.98
C THR A 338 29.10 -6.57 3.95
N PRO A 339 30.35 -7.06 3.80
CA PRO A 339 30.63 -8.49 3.80
C PRO A 339 30.21 -9.18 5.11
N GLN A 340 30.51 -8.57 6.25
CA GLN A 340 30.18 -9.11 7.57
C GLN A 340 28.67 -9.07 7.83
N ILE A 341 27.99 -8.01 7.40
CA ILE A 341 26.53 -7.89 7.51
C ILE A 341 25.84 -8.98 6.67
N ARG A 342 26.29 -9.20 5.43
CA ARG A 342 25.75 -10.26 4.55
C ARG A 342 25.86 -11.64 5.17
N ALA A 343 27.04 -11.97 5.72
CA ALA A 343 27.25 -13.25 6.39
C ALA A 343 26.29 -13.47 7.57
N LEU A 344 25.94 -12.43 8.34
CA LEU A 344 24.92 -12.53 9.39
C LEU A 344 23.52 -12.68 8.81
N CYS A 345 23.19 -11.92 7.75
CA CYS A 345 21.87 -11.93 7.11
C CYS A 345 21.50 -13.29 6.49
N GLU A 346 22.48 -14.07 6.02
CA GLU A 346 22.28 -15.44 5.52
C GLU A 346 21.60 -16.35 6.56
N GLU A 347 21.97 -16.23 7.84
CA GLU A 347 21.39 -17.02 8.95
C GLU A 347 19.89 -16.76 9.12
N TYR A 348 19.45 -15.52 8.88
CA TYR A 348 18.09 -15.05 9.15
C TYR A 348 17.20 -14.95 7.91
N LYS A 349 17.70 -15.37 6.73
CA LYS A 349 17.01 -15.21 5.43
C LYS A 349 16.62 -13.74 5.16
N THR A 350 17.49 -12.84 5.59
CA THR A 350 17.39 -11.41 5.39
C THR A 350 18.24 -11.03 4.17
N GLU A 351 17.72 -10.19 3.30
CA GLU A 351 18.50 -9.60 2.21
C GLU A 351 19.10 -8.27 2.69
N PHE A 352 20.42 -8.14 2.67
CA PHE A 352 21.06 -6.84 2.90
C PHE A 352 21.21 -6.09 1.58
N ILE A 353 20.59 -4.92 1.51
CA ILE A 353 20.66 -4.03 0.34
C ILE A 353 21.80 -3.04 0.58
N SER A 354 22.84 -3.06 -0.26
CA SER A 354 23.99 -2.16 -0.14
C SER A 354 23.73 -0.82 -0.81
N LEU A 355 23.99 0.28 -0.10
CA LEU A 355 23.82 1.63 -0.63
C LEU A 355 24.80 1.93 -1.78
N PRO A 356 26.12 1.67 -1.64
CA PRO A 356 27.08 1.85 -2.75
C PRO A 356 26.72 1.06 -4.03
N GLU A 357 26.25 -0.19 -3.89
CA GLU A 357 25.84 -1.00 -5.03
C GLU A 357 24.57 -0.43 -5.69
N SER A 358 23.58 0.00 -4.91
CA SER A 358 22.37 0.66 -5.42
C SER A 358 22.71 1.90 -6.26
N VAL A 359 23.69 2.69 -5.80
CA VAL A 359 24.19 3.86 -6.54
C VAL A 359 24.89 3.45 -7.83
N ALA A 360 25.76 2.44 -7.80
CA ALA A 360 26.47 1.95 -8.98
C ALA A 360 25.51 1.42 -10.05
N GLU A 361 24.51 0.62 -9.66
CA GLU A 361 23.46 0.11 -10.54
C GLU A 361 22.66 1.27 -11.16
N TRP A 362 22.29 2.26 -10.35
CA TRP A 362 21.59 3.43 -10.85
C TRP A 362 22.44 4.20 -11.87
N LEU A 363 23.72 4.48 -11.56
CA LEU A 363 24.63 5.18 -12.47
C LEU A 363 24.77 4.45 -13.81
N GLN A 364 24.88 3.13 -13.77
CA GLN A 364 24.91 2.29 -14.96
C GLN A 364 23.63 2.42 -15.78
N SER A 365 22.45 2.35 -15.13
CA SER A 365 21.15 2.52 -15.78
C SER A 365 20.98 3.89 -16.44
N GLN A 366 21.63 4.93 -15.88
CA GLN A 366 21.61 6.30 -16.40
C GLN A 366 22.72 6.58 -17.43
N GLY A 367 23.51 5.56 -17.81
CA GLY A 367 24.61 5.69 -18.77
C GLY A 367 25.72 6.65 -18.31
N LYS A 368 25.87 6.86 -17.00
CA LYS A 368 26.92 7.73 -16.43
C LYS A 368 28.23 6.96 -16.35
N ARG A 369 29.33 7.56 -16.78
CA ARG A 369 30.67 6.93 -16.78
C ARG A 369 31.69 7.64 -15.91
N SER A 370 31.50 8.94 -15.67
CA SER A 370 32.37 9.76 -14.85
C SER A 370 31.57 10.49 -13.77
N VAL A 371 32.08 10.44 -12.55
CA VAL A 371 31.44 10.97 -11.34
C VAL A 371 32.48 11.59 -10.42
N ALA A 372 32.09 12.55 -9.60
CA ALA A 372 32.84 12.93 -8.41
C ALA A 372 32.18 12.32 -7.18
N LEU A 373 33.00 11.78 -6.27
CA LEU A 373 32.53 11.25 -4.99
C LEU A 373 32.85 12.26 -3.88
N VAL A 374 31.80 12.88 -3.34
CA VAL A 374 31.91 13.90 -2.28
C VAL A 374 31.55 13.25 -0.95
N GLY A 375 32.54 13.05 -0.08
CA GLY A 375 32.34 12.54 1.27
C GLY A 375 33.56 12.68 2.16
N ILE A 376 33.49 12.10 3.38
CA ILE A 376 34.65 11.97 4.26
C ILE A 376 35.66 10.99 3.69
N ASP A 377 36.90 11.01 4.19
CA ASP A 377 37.98 10.20 3.63
C ASP A 377 37.68 8.71 3.59
N SER A 378 37.17 8.13 4.68
CA SER A 378 36.81 6.71 4.75
C SER A 378 35.75 6.27 3.73
N VAL A 379 35.06 7.21 3.09
CA VAL A 379 34.06 6.96 2.04
C VAL A 379 34.59 7.35 0.65
N ALA A 380 35.18 8.54 0.52
CA ALA A 380 35.48 9.17 -0.76
C ALA A 380 36.89 8.91 -1.30
N ASP A 381 37.80 8.35 -0.50
CA ASP A 381 39.17 8.05 -0.93
C ASP A 381 39.29 6.80 -1.82
N LEU A 382 38.21 6.00 -1.91
CA LEU A 382 38.19 4.67 -2.55
C LEU A 382 39.29 3.74 -2.04
N GLY A 383 39.77 3.98 -0.82
CA GLY A 383 40.76 3.21 -0.10
C GLY A 383 40.17 1.94 0.50
N HIS A 384 40.83 1.40 1.52
CA HIS A 384 40.40 0.14 2.14
C HIS A 384 39.11 0.26 2.96
N TRP A 385 38.80 1.45 3.49
CA TRP A 385 37.57 1.71 4.23
C TRP A 385 36.36 1.95 3.33
N SER A 386 36.58 2.32 2.07
CA SER A 386 35.49 2.77 1.20
C SER A 386 34.70 1.59 0.63
N ALA A 387 33.43 1.50 1.04
CA ALA A 387 32.47 0.56 0.45
C ALA A 387 32.11 0.88 -1.01
N TYR A 388 32.50 2.06 -1.53
CA TYR A 388 32.32 2.42 -2.94
C TYR A 388 33.45 1.91 -3.84
N ARG A 389 34.56 1.42 -3.28
CA ARG A 389 35.74 1.03 -4.06
C ARG A 389 35.43 -0.01 -5.14
N GLU A 390 34.74 -1.08 -4.78
CA GLU A 390 34.37 -2.14 -5.72
C GLU A 390 33.18 -1.73 -6.60
N PRO A 391 32.04 -1.23 -6.05
CA PRO A 391 30.88 -0.82 -6.86
C PRO A 391 31.20 0.25 -7.90
N LEU A 392 32.12 1.17 -7.61
CA LEU A 392 32.51 2.23 -8.54
C LEU A 392 33.75 1.89 -9.40
N SER A 393 34.28 0.67 -9.33
CA SER A 393 35.51 0.28 -10.05
C SER A 393 35.40 0.40 -11.58
N ALA A 394 34.19 0.37 -12.14
CA ALA A 394 33.91 0.55 -13.56
C ALA A 394 33.73 2.01 -14.00
N PHE A 395 33.84 2.98 -13.08
CA PHE A 395 33.58 4.40 -13.32
C PHE A 395 34.86 5.23 -13.18
N GLU A 396 34.93 6.33 -13.92
CA GLU A 396 35.95 7.35 -13.75
C GLU A 396 35.56 8.23 -12.55
N VAL A 397 36.15 7.96 -11.39
CA VAL A 397 35.86 8.71 -10.17
C VAL A 397 36.88 9.84 -9.96
N GLU A 398 36.41 11.08 -9.96
CA GLU A 398 37.21 12.24 -9.57
C GLU A 398 37.51 12.21 -8.07
N VAL A 399 38.79 12.15 -7.72
CA VAL A 399 39.28 12.27 -6.35
C VAL A 399 39.45 13.75 -6.01
N LEU A 400 38.75 14.21 -4.98
CA LEU A 400 38.79 15.60 -4.55
C LEU A 400 40.14 15.96 -3.90
N SER A 401 40.55 17.22 -4.06
CA SER A 401 41.72 17.75 -3.36
C SER A 401 41.51 17.76 -1.84
N ALA A 402 42.59 17.63 -1.06
CA ALA A 402 42.51 17.66 0.41
C ALA A 402 41.81 18.94 0.95
N SER A 403 42.06 20.10 0.31
CA SER A 403 41.38 21.35 0.69
C SER A 403 39.87 21.30 0.44
N THR A 404 39.45 20.67 -0.65
CA THR A 404 38.03 20.52 -1.01
C THR A 404 37.33 19.57 -0.05
N LYS A 405 37.97 18.44 0.27
CA LYS A 405 37.47 17.47 1.26
C LYS A 405 37.24 18.13 2.62
N GLU A 406 38.21 18.90 3.10
CA GLU A 406 38.09 19.63 4.37
C GLU A 406 36.91 20.62 4.37
N LYS A 407 36.68 21.35 3.28
CA LYS A 407 35.52 22.27 3.16
C LYS A 407 34.19 21.53 3.18
N VAL A 408 34.10 20.39 2.51
CA VAL A 408 32.92 19.52 2.50
C VAL A 408 32.67 18.96 3.90
N HIS A 409 33.73 18.48 4.55
CA HIS A 409 33.68 17.92 5.89
C HIS A 409 33.19 18.92 6.94
N GLN A 410 33.75 20.15 6.94
CA GLN A 410 33.29 21.24 7.79
C GLN A 410 31.82 21.60 7.53
N LEU A 411 31.39 21.60 6.26
CA LEU A 411 30.00 21.86 5.92
C LEU A 411 29.08 20.75 6.45
N ALA A 412 29.46 19.48 6.33
CA ALA A 412 28.67 18.37 6.84
C ALA A 412 28.53 18.42 8.37
N TYR A 413 29.61 18.69 9.09
CA TYR A 413 29.56 18.92 10.54
C TYR A 413 28.65 20.09 10.91
N GLN A 414 28.74 21.21 10.19
CA GLN A 414 27.87 22.36 10.42
C GLN A 414 26.39 21.99 10.23
N VAL A 415 26.05 21.27 9.16
CA VAL A 415 24.68 20.81 8.90
C VAL A 415 24.20 19.86 9.99
N LYS A 416 25.09 19.01 10.51
CA LYS A 416 24.79 18.09 11.62
C LYS A 416 24.51 18.83 12.93
N SER A 417 25.28 19.87 13.25
CA SER A 417 25.14 20.61 14.52
C SER A 417 24.04 21.67 14.50
N GLU A 418 23.88 22.38 13.38
CA GLU A 418 23.00 23.55 13.27
C GLU A 418 21.73 23.27 12.43
N GLY A 419 21.68 22.13 11.75
CA GLY A 419 20.63 21.80 10.79
C GLY A 419 20.81 22.47 9.42
N VAL A 420 19.86 22.19 8.52
CA VAL A 420 19.88 22.69 7.13
C VAL A 420 19.45 24.16 7.05
N SER A 421 20.28 25.00 6.39
CA SER A 421 20.01 26.41 6.07
C SER A 421 20.25 26.76 4.60
N GLU A 422 19.66 27.85 4.09
CA GLU A 422 19.94 28.33 2.73
C GLU A 422 21.43 28.69 2.53
N ALA A 423 22.09 29.19 3.58
CA ALA A 423 23.52 29.49 3.57
C ALA A 423 24.36 28.22 3.35
N SER A 424 24.04 27.13 4.04
CA SER A 424 24.72 25.83 3.88
C SER A 424 24.56 25.26 2.46
N LEU A 425 23.37 25.41 1.86
CA LEU A 425 23.10 25.04 0.46
C LEU A 425 23.92 25.85 -0.55
N ASN A 426 24.01 27.16 -0.36
CA ASN A 426 24.80 28.03 -1.24
C ASN A 426 26.29 27.73 -1.10
N ARG A 427 26.77 27.47 0.12
CA ARG A 427 28.15 27.05 0.38
C ARG A 427 28.49 25.73 -0.32
N LEU A 428 27.61 24.72 -0.26
CA LEU A 428 27.80 23.48 -1.01
C LEU A 428 27.96 23.76 -2.50
N ARG A 429 27.04 24.53 -3.09
CA ARG A 429 27.06 24.86 -4.52
C ARG A 429 28.33 25.59 -4.93
N ASP A 430 28.82 26.51 -4.10
CA ASP A 430 30.06 27.23 -4.38
C ASP A 430 31.29 26.32 -4.33
N ILE A 431 31.38 25.41 -3.36
CA ILE A 431 32.44 24.39 -3.30
C ILE A 431 32.39 23.54 -4.58
N LEU A 432 31.23 22.96 -4.89
CA LEU A 432 31.07 22.09 -6.05
C LEU A 432 31.38 22.81 -7.37
N ARG A 433 30.94 24.04 -7.55
CA ARG A 433 31.19 24.81 -8.78
C ARG A 433 32.67 25.14 -8.98
N ARG A 434 33.40 25.44 -7.89
CA ARG A 434 34.79 25.93 -7.97
C ARG A 434 35.82 24.82 -7.95
N GLU A 435 35.49 23.70 -7.30
CA GLU A 435 36.50 22.72 -6.88
C GLU A 435 36.22 21.30 -7.37
N VAL A 436 35.06 21.06 -7.99
CA VAL A 436 34.71 19.75 -8.56
C VAL A 436 34.57 19.90 -10.07
N THR A 437 35.31 19.09 -10.82
CA THR A 437 35.31 19.14 -12.29
C THR A 437 34.17 18.34 -12.91
N SER A 438 33.85 17.16 -12.36
CA SER A 438 32.79 16.28 -12.85
C SER A 438 31.42 16.95 -12.86
N ASP A 439 30.64 16.70 -13.91
CA ASP A 439 29.25 17.14 -14.03
C ASP A 439 28.28 16.29 -13.20
N ASN A 440 28.65 15.05 -12.86
CA ASN A 440 27.84 14.17 -12.03
C ASN A 440 28.51 14.05 -10.66
N VAL A 441 27.81 14.43 -9.59
CA VAL A 441 28.40 14.53 -8.25
C VAL A 441 27.58 13.69 -7.28
N ILE A 442 28.17 12.62 -6.76
CA ILE A 442 27.61 11.76 -5.72
C ILE A 442 27.87 12.41 -4.37
N LEU A 443 26.81 12.75 -3.65
CA LEU A 443 26.90 13.31 -2.30
C LEU A 443 26.89 12.18 -1.26
N ALA A 444 28.03 11.51 -1.06
CA ALA A 444 28.19 10.37 -0.15
C ALA A 444 28.34 10.78 1.33
N LEU A 445 27.49 11.72 1.75
CA LEU A 445 27.25 12.12 3.13
C LEU A 445 25.75 12.30 3.29
N THR A 446 25.15 11.54 4.20
CA THR A 446 23.71 11.52 4.38
C THR A 446 23.18 12.86 4.92
N GLU A 447 24.02 13.66 5.60
CA GLU A 447 23.71 15.04 5.98
C GLU A 447 23.53 15.97 4.76
N LEU A 448 24.21 15.69 3.64
CA LEU A 448 24.03 16.47 2.41
C LEU A 448 22.72 16.11 1.70
N SER A 449 22.19 14.90 1.88
CA SER A 449 20.84 14.53 1.43
C SER A 449 19.77 15.39 2.10
N LEU A 450 19.93 15.73 3.39
CA LEU A 450 19.02 16.66 4.10
C LEU A 450 19.01 18.06 3.46
N LEU A 451 20.19 18.54 2.99
CA LEU A 451 20.27 19.79 2.24
C LEU A 451 19.44 19.72 0.95
N MET A 452 19.58 18.62 0.19
CA MET A 452 18.88 18.43 -1.08
C MET A 452 17.37 18.37 -0.91
N GLN A 453 16.85 17.75 0.15
CA GLN A 453 15.41 17.70 0.41
C GLN A 453 14.79 19.11 0.55
N LYS A 454 15.49 20.06 1.17
CA LYS A 454 14.98 21.44 1.35
C LYS A 454 15.14 22.32 0.11
N GLN A 455 15.73 21.81 -0.96
CA GLN A 455 15.94 22.58 -2.18
C GLN A 455 14.64 22.74 -2.99
N LYS A 456 13.99 23.91 -2.88
CA LYS A 456 12.72 24.23 -3.57
C LYS A 456 12.82 24.34 -5.10
N SER A 457 14.00 24.50 -5.68
CA SER A 457 14.19 24.62 -7.13
C SER A 457 15.47 23.92 -7.59
N LYS A 458 15.42 23.26 -8.77
CA LYS A 458 16.62 22.72 -9.44
C LYS A 458 17.58 23.89 -9.68
N GLY A 459 18.60 23.99 -8.84
CA GLY A 459 19.55 25.10 -8.87
C GLY A 459 20.35 25.06 -10.16
N ARG A 460 20.73 26.23 -10.68
CA ARG A 460 21.58 26.38 -11.86
C ARG A 460 23.06 26.11 -11.56
N SER A 461 23.38 25.03 -10.82
CA SER A 461 24.78 24.67 -10.53
C SER A 461 25.54 24.19 -11.77
N GLY A 462 24.82 23.86 -12.85
CA GLY A 462 25.40 23.22 -14.04
C GLY A 462 25.76 21.74 -13.82
N LYS A 463 25.70 21.26 -12.58
CA LYS A 463 26.03 19.89 -12.18
C LYS A 463 24.78 19.10 -11.81
N THR A 464 24.79 17.81 -12.13
CA THR A 464 23.83 16.81 -11.67
C THR A 464 24.25 16.32 -10.29
N LEU A 465 23.51 16.74 -9.26
CA LEU A 465 23.69 16.24 -7.90
C LEU A 465 22.93 14.93 -7.75
N ILE A 466 23.63 13.91 -7.28
CA ILE A 466 23.14 12.56 -7.07
C ILE A 466 23.07 12.34 -5.57
N ASP A 467 21.87 12.07 -5.07
CA ASP A 467 21.59 11.76 -3.68
C ASP A 467 21.57 10.23 -3.49
N PRO A 468 22.61 9.65 -2.87
CA PRO A 468 22.68 8.20 -2.64
C PRO A 468 21.51 7.69 -1.80
N LEU A 469 21.05 8.47 -0.81
CA LEU A 469 20.02 8.04 0.12
C LEU A 469 18.65 7.95 -0.57
N LYS A 470 18.38 8.86 -1.51
CA LYS A 470 17.18 8.80 -2.35
C LYS A 470 17.20 7.56 -3.24
N ILE A 471 18.28 7.34 -4.00
CA ILE A 471 18.43 6.16 -4.85
C ILE A 471 18.28 4.87 -4.03
N TYR A 472 18.86 4.86 -2.83
CA TYR A 472 18.78 3.73 -1.92
C TYR A 472 17.35 3.46 -1.45
N GLY A 473 16.60 4.49 -1.06
CA GLY A 473 15.19 4.37 -0.70
C GLY A 473 14.33 3.83 -1.85
N GLU A 474 14.53 4.33 -3.08
CA GLU A 474 13.86 3.82 -4.28
C GLU A 474 14.21 2.34 -4.55
N THR A 475 15.48 1.96 -4.35
CA THR A 475 15.94 0.58 -4.55
C THR A 475 15.28 -0.36 -3.55
N ILE A 476 15.27 0.00 -2.26
CA ILE A 476 14.62 -0.78 -1.21
C ILE A 476 13.13 -0.92 -1.49
N ALA A 477 12.46 0.16 -1.89
CA ALA A 477 11.05 0.13 -2.23
C ALA A 477 10.75 -0.78 -3.43
N ARG A 478 11.62 -0.80 -4.45
CA ARG A 478 11.49 -1.76 -5.57
C ARG A 478 11.63 -3.21 -5.09
N ARG A 479 12.62 -3.52 -4.25
CA ARG A 479 12.80 -4.86 -3.66
C ARG A 479 11.61 -5.29 -2.80
N TYR A 480 10.94 -4.34 -2.15
CA TYR A 480 9.71 -4.59 -1.40
C TYR A 480 8.50 -4.87 -2.29
N LEU A 481 8.39 -4.18 -3.42
CA LEU A 481 7.21 -4.25 -4.29
C LEU A 481 7.24 -5.37 -5.34
N PHE A 482 8.43 -5.71 -5.85
CA PHE A 482 8.56 -6.52 -7.07
C PHE A 482 9.29 -7.85 -6.90
N ASP A 483 10.08 -7.98 -5.84
CA ASP A 483 10.79 -9.22 -5.49
C ASP A 483 10.09 -9.86 -4.29
#